data_AF-A0A8J8K0J3-F1
#
_entry.id   AF-A0A8J8K0J3-F1
#
_cell.length_a   1.000
_cell.length_b   1.000
_cell.length_c   1.000
_cell.angle_alpha   90.00
_cell.angle_beta   90.00
_cell.angle_gamma   90.00
#
_symmetry.space_group_name_H-M   'P 1'
#
loop_
_entity.id
_entity.type
_entity.pdbx_description
1 polymer ?
#
loop_
_entity_poly.entity_id
_entity_poly.type
_entity_poly.pdbx_seq_one_letter_code
_entity_poly.pdbx_strand_id
1 'polypeptide(L)'
;MKMHKIVFYCLLGLWQANVIAVEFDNSITATSQWMINTHNGDSQSLNLTLVPEVNVDFENGWQLKSTMRIRAEAKEGLQINDIDREGYSDVSKPAQLSDGVELELREFYLQGAIGDTFLTLGKQQIVWGKADGLKVLDIVNPQSFREFILDDFDSSRIPLWTVNIERTVADWDLQFLWIP
;
A
#
# COMPACT_ATOMS: atom_id res chain seq x y z
N MET A 1 28.82 34.74 -53.89
CA MET A 1 28.89 33.30 -53.56
C MET A 1 28.05 33.08 -52.30
N LYS A 2 27.14 32.09 -52.33
CA LYS A 2 26.07 31.79 -51.35
C LYS A 2 26.54 31.77 -49.88
N MET A 3 25.69 32.22 -48.94
CA MET A 3 24.87 31.30 -48.11
C MET A 3 23.92 32.07 -47.17
N HIS A 4 22.61 31.92 -47.39
CA HIS A 4 21.55 32.16 -46.41
C HIS A 4 21.64 31.11 -45.29
N LYS A 5 21.44 31.49 -44.02
CA LYS A 5 20.74 30.64 -43.05
C LYS A 5 19.84 31.52 -42.17
N ILE A 6 18.56 31.16 -42.25
CA ILE A 6 17.39 31.73 -41.59
C ILE A 6 17.52 31.55 -40.08
N VAL A 7 17.37 32.64 -39.34
CA VAL A 7 17.28 32.62 -37.88
C VAL A 7 15.86 32.15 -37.51
N PHE A 8 15.76 30.91 -37.04
CA PHE A 8 14.53 30.32 -36.53
C PHE A 8 14.37 30.72 -35.06
N TYR A 9 13.82 31.91 -34.81
CA TYR A 9 13.27 32.27 -33.50
C TYR A 9 11.85 31.72 -33.42
N CYS A 10 11.58 30.78 -32.51
CA CYS A 10 10.33 30.56 -31.76
C CYS A 10 10.13 29.06 -31.48
N LEU A 11 10.48 28.63 -30.26
CA LEU A 11 9.80 27.56 -29.50
C LEU A 11 10.42 27.39 -28.10
N LEU A 12 10.72 28.50 -27.42
CA LEU A 12 11.13 28.53 -26.01
C LEU A 12 10.30 29.54 -25.22
N GLY A 13 9.00 29.60 -25.52
CA GLY A 13 8.00 30.28 -24.71
C GLY A 13 6.91 29.28 -24.36
N LEU A 14 6.60 29.16 -23.07
CA LEU A 14 5.61 28.26 -22.45
C LEU A 14 6.15 26.91 -21.92
N TRP A 15 7.30 26.92 -21.27
CA TRP A 15 7.44 26.10 -20.06
C TRP A 15 7.13 27.03 -18.89
N GLN A 16 5.83 27.23 -18.60
CA GLN A 16 5.47 27.76 -17.30
C GLN A 16 5.93 26.69 -16.31
N ALA A 17 6.93 27.03 -15.50
CA ALA A 17 7.22 26.28 -14.30
C ALA A 17 5.96 26.36 -13.44
N ASN A 18 5.06 25.38 -13.60
CA ASN A 18 4.09 25.08 -12.57
C ASN A 18 4.96 24.62 -11.41
N VAL A 19 5.26 25.54 -10.49
CA VAL A 19 5.76 25.17 -9.18
C VAL A 19 4.60 24.41 -8.56
N ILE A 20 4.67 23.09 -8.60
CA ILE A 20 3.76 22.21 -7.87
C ILE A 20 4.40 22.12 -6.49
N ALA A 21 3.82 22.76 -5.48
CA ALA A 21 4.20 22.41 -4.11
C ALA A 21 3.75 20.97 -3.83
N VAL A 22 4.64 20.26 -3.16
CA VAL A 22 4.49 18.87 -2.80
C VAL A 22 4.83 18.78 -1.32
N GLU A 23 3.88 18.31 -0.52
CA GLU A 23 4.14 17.95 0.87
C GLU A 23 4.48 16.46 0.92
N PHE A 24 5.45 16.13 1.78
CA PHE A 24 6.04 14.80 1.84
C PHE A 24 6.09 14.36 3.30
N ASP A 25 5.20 13.46 3.67
CA ASP A 25 5.17 12.83 4.99
C ASP A 25 5.76 11.42 4.89
N ASN A 26 6.62 11.07 5.85
CA ASN A 26 7.23 9.75 5.89
C ASN A 26 7.32 9.28 7.32
N SER A 27 7.04 8.01 7.49
CA SER A 27 7.25 7.34 8.76
C SER A 27 7.89 5.98 8.53
N ILE A 28 8.56 5.48 9.57
CA ILE A 28 9.11 4.14 9.57
C ILE A 28 8.82 3.49 10.91
N THR A 29 8.10 2.38 10.86
CA THR A 29 7.83 1.56 12.04
C THR A 29 8.75 0.36 12.04
N ALA A 30 9.50 0.17 13.13
CA ALA A 30 10.37 -0.99 13.30
C ALA A 30 9.91 -1.78 14.53
N THR A 31 9.60 -3.05 14.34
CA THR A 31 9.15 -3.95 15.40
C THR A 31 10.10 -5.14 15.49
N SER A 32 10.56 -5.42 16.70
CA SER A 32 11.39 -6.59 17.01
C SER A 32 10.69 -7.44 18.06
N GLN A 33 10.52 -8.71 17.76
CA GLN A 33 9.88 -9.68 18.65
C GLN A 33 10.85 -10.83 18.89
N TRP A 34 11.10 -11.12 20.16
CA TRP A 34 11.95 -12.23 20.57
C TRP A 34 11.15 -13.17 21.48
N MET A 35 11.09 -14.44 21.11
CA MET A 35 10.38 -15.47 21.85
C MET A 35 11.34 -16.38 22.60
N ILE A 36 11.07 -16.61 23.89
CA ILE A 36 11.87 -17.45 24.78
C ILE A 36 10.94 -18.47 25.42
N ASN A 37 11.35 -19.74 25.45
CA ASN A 37 10.61 -20.81 26.09
C ASN A 37 10.71 -20.69 27.63
N THR A 38 9.57 -20.58 28.32
CA THR A 38 9.51 -20.41 29.78
C THR A 38 9.88 -21.67 30.57
N HIS A 39 9.89 -22.85 29.94
CA HIS A 39 10.27 -24.10 30.60
C HIS A 39 11.78 -24.32 30.64
N ASN A 40 12.48 -24.01 29.54
CA ASN A 40 13.91 -24.32 29.37
C ASN A 40 14.81 -23.08 29.21
N GLY A 41 14.25 -21.89 29.02
CA GLY A 41 15.01 -20.66 28.76
C GLY A 41 15.57 -20.55 27.34
N ASP A 42 15.28 -21.52 26.46
CA ASP A 42 15.78 -21.53 25.09
C ASP A 42 15.07 -20.47 24.22
N SER A 43 15.86 -19.73 23.44
CA SER A 43 15.35 -18.80 22.41
C SER A 43 14.65 -19.58 21.29
N GLN A 44 13.40 -19.25 20.97
CA GLN A 44 12.60 -19.96 19.95
C GLN A 44 12.56 -19.25 18.60
N SER A 45 12.34 -17.93 18.55
CA SER A 45 12.32 -17.17 17.29
C SER A 45 12.64 -15.70 17.51
N LEU A 46 13.25 -15.07 16.50
CA LEU A 46 13.47 -13.63 16.41
C LEU A 46 12.83 -13.15 15.11
N ASN A 47 11.78 -12.36 15.25
CA ASN A 47 11.03 -11.75 14.15
C ASN A 47 11.31 -10.24 14.11
N LEU A 48 11.67 -9.76 12.93
CA LEU A 48 11.90 -8.35 12.66
C LEU A 48 10.93 -7.90 11.58
N THR A 49 10.20 -6.82 11.84
CA THR A 49 9.28 -6.20 10.87
C THR A 49 9.63 -4.73 10.71
N LEU A 50 9.77 -4.30 9.45
CA LEU A 50 9.99 -2.90 9.08
C LEU A 50 8.87 -2.44 8.16
N VAL A 51 8.22 -1.33 8.49
CA VAL A 51 7.12 -0.75 7.71
C VAL A 51 7.44 0.71 7.40
N PRO A 52 8.14 0.99 6.28
CA PRO A 52 8.23 2.34 5.78
C PRO A 52 6.91 2.76 5.11
N GLU A 53 6.47 3.97 5.43
CA GLU A 53 5.32 4.63 4.84
C GLU A 53 5.75 5.98 4.27
N VAL A 54 5.21 6.28 3.09
CA VAL A 54 5.43 7.50 2.36
C VAL A 54 4.08 8.03 1.88
N ASN A 55 3.75 9.26 2.24
CA ASN A 55 2.58 9.97 1.77
C ASN A 55 3.03 11.25 1.06
N VAL A 56 2.50 11.48 -0.14
CA VAL A 56 2.82 12.63 -0.96
C VAL A 56 1.53 13.36 -1.29
N ASP A 57 1.40 14.60 -0.83
CA ASP A 57 0.26 15.46 -1.08
C ASP A 57 0.64 16.50 -2.13
N PHE A 58 -0.12 16.54 -3.22
CA PHE A 58 0.08 17.48 -4.32
C PHE A 58 -0.88 18.67 -4.17
N GLU A 59 -0.44 19.87 -4.57
CA GLU A 59 -1.28 21.09 -4.55
C GLU A 59 -2.63 20.97 -5.27
N ASN A 60 -2.71 20.09 -6.28
CA ASN A 60 -3.94 19.86 -7.04
C ASN A 60 -4.96 18.96 -6.30
N GLY A 61 -4.71 18.63 -5.03
CA GLY A 61 -5.58 17.81 -4.18
C GLY A 61 -5.42 16.30 -4.42
N TRP A 62 -4.46 15.88 -5.23
CA TRP A 62 -4.11 14.48 -5.38
C TRP A 62 -3.17 14.04 -4.26
N GLN A 63 -3.22 12.76 -3.91
CA GLN A 63 -2.42 12.16 -2.86
C GLN A 63 -1.88 10.81 -3.33
N LEU A 64 -0.59 10.57 -3.18
CA LEU A 64 0.05 9.29 -3.43
C LEU A 64 0.45 8.67 -2.10
N LYS A 65 -0.04 7.46 -1.82
CA LYS A 65 0.36 6.68 -0.65
C LYS A 65 1.18 5.47 -1.08
N SER A 66 2.25 5.19 -0.36
CA SER A 66 3.06 3.99 -0.51
C SER A 66 3.45 3.43 0.86
N THR A 67 3.06 2.19 1.13
CA THR A 67 3.41 1.47 2.36
C THR A 67 4.00 0.12 1.98
N MET A 68 5.22 -0.14 2.43
CA MET A 68 5.89 -1.44 2.24
C MET A 68 6.06 -2.12 3.59
N ARG A 69 6.21 -3.44 3.59
CA ARG A 69 6.53 -4.23 4.77
C ARG A 69 7.66 -5.20 4.44
N ILE A 70 8.71 -5.17 5.25
CA ILE A 70 9.84 -6.09 5.19
C ILE A 70 9.78 -6.94 6.45
N ARG A 71 9.79 -8.26 6.31
CA ARG A 71 9.85 -9.21 7.42
C ARG A 71 11.12 -10.04 7.32
N ALA A 72 11.79 -10.24 8.45
CA ALA A 72 12.94 -11.12 8.56
C ALA A 72 12.82 -12.00 9.81
N GLU A 73 13.08 -13.29 9.65
CA GLU A 73 13.08 -14.30 10.71
C GLU A 73 14.45 -14.96 10.78
N ALA A 74 15.10 -14.92 11.95
CA ALA A 74 16.51 -15.30 12.10
C ALA A 74 16.74 -16.74 12.58
N LYS A 75 15.71 -17.46 13.04
CA LYS A 75 15.83 -18.84 13.55
C LYS A 75 14.70 -19.66 12.93
N GLU A 76 15.03 -20.83 12.33
CA GLU A 76 14.12 -21.69 11.55
C GLU A 76 12.71 -21.82 12.16
N GLY A 77 11.85 -20.88 11.79
CA GLY A 77 10.44 -20.90 12.11
C GLY A 77 9.66 -21.21 10.85
N LEU A 78 8.64 -22.04 11.02
CA LEU A 78 7.76 -22.47 9.93
C LEU A 78 6.88 -21.31 9.39
N GLN A 79 7.05 -20.07 9.87
CA GLN A 79 6.12 -18.96 9.62
C GLN A 79 6.29 -18.30 8.25
N ILE A 80 7.49 -18.19 7.69
CA ILE A 80 7.66 -17.55 6.37
C ILE A 80 7.58 -18.58 5.23
N ASN A 81 8.08 -19.80 5.46
CA ASN A 81 8.22 -20.82 4.43
C ASN A 81 7.02 -21.76 4.26
N ASP A 82 6.24 -22.03 5.32
CA ASP A 82 5.23 -23.11 5.33
C ASP A 82 3.79 -22.60 5.29
N ILE A 83 3.59 -21.37 4.79
CA ILE A 83 2.26 -20.77 4.77
C ILE A 83 1.71 -20.82 3.37
N ASP A 84 0.57 -21.50 3.27
CA ASP A 84 -0.27 -21.56 2.10
C ASP A 84 -0.64 -20.13 1.65
N ARG A 85 -0.23 -19.80 0.41
CA ARG A 85 -0.43 -18.48 -0.22
C ARG A 85 -1.62 -18.48 -1.19
N GLU A 86 -2.43 -19.54 -1.20
CA GLU A 86 -3.58 -19.69 -2.11
C GLU A 86 -4.63 -18.57 -2.01
N GLY A 87 -4.68 -17.83 -0.89
CA GLY A 87 -5.58 -16.69 -0.70
C GLY A 87 -5.11 -15.36 -1.33
N TYR A 88 -3.89 -15.29 -1.88
CA TYR A 88 -3.35 -14.07 -2.49
C TYR A 88 -3.47 -14.12 -4.02
N SER A 89 -3.93 -13.02 -4.62
CA SER A 89 -3.77 -12.81 -6.06
C SER A 89 -2.27 -12.71 -6.44
N ASP A 90 -1.90 -13.19 -7.63
CA ASP A 90 -0.52 -13.23 -8.12
C ASP A 90 0.18 -11.87 -8.10
N VAL A 91 -0.58 -10.78 -8.27
CA VAL A 91 -0.08 -9.39 -8.27
C VAL A 91 -0.04 -8.76 -6.88
N SER A 92 -0.66 -9.40 -5.89
CA SER A 92 -0.76 -8.90 -4.52
C SER A 92 0.08 -9.69 -3.50
N LYS A 93 0.60 -10.87 -3.87
CA LYS A 93 1.39 -11.72 -2.99
C LYS A 93 2.72 -11.07 -2.58
N PRO A 94 3.16 -11.24 -1.32
CA PRO A 94 4.51 -10.85 -0.90
C PRO A 94 5.58 -11.57 -1.74
N ALA A 95 6.67 -10.87 -2.03
CA ALA A 95 7.86 -11.43 -2.66
C ALA A 95 8.79 -12.04 -1.61
N GLN A 96 9.11 -13.32 -1.77
CA GLN A 96 10.11 -13.99 -0.95
C GLN A 96 11.50 -13.73 -1.53
N LEU A 97 12.36 -13.05 -0.76
CA LEU A 97 13.70 -12.66 -1.20
C LEU A 97 14.75 -13.73 -0.86
N SER A 98 14.62 -14.34 0.32
CA SER A 98 15.51 -15.39 0.84
C SER A 98 14.73 -16.27 1.82
N ASP A 99 15.36 -17.35 2.27
CA ASP A 99 14.90 -18.08 3.44
C ASP A 99 14.77 -17.13 4.64
N GLY A 100 13.59 -17.10 5.24
CA GLY A 100 13.25 -16.20 6.35
C GLY A 100 13.14 -14.71 6.02
N VAL A 101 13.13 -14.27 4.75
CA VAL A 101 12.98 -12.84 4.39
C VAL A 101 11.89 -12.61 3.36
N GLU A 102 10.93 -11.74 3.69
CA GLU A 102 9.76 -11.41 2.88
C GLU A 102 9.65 -9.89 2.68
N LEU A 103 9.23 -9.49 1.47
CA LEU A 103 8.91 -8.12 1.09
C LEU A 103 7.47 -8.04 0.56
N GLU A 104 6.65 -7.19 1.16
CA GLU A 104 5.26 -6.97 0.77
C GLU A 104 5.04 -5.50 0.45
N LEU A 105 4.54 -5.19 -0.75
CA LEU A 105 3.95 -3.89 -1.04
C LEU A 105 2.53 -3.90 -0.50
N ARG A 106 2.25 -3.19 0.59
CA ARG A 106 0.92 -3.19 1.21
C ARG A 106 -0.01 -2.25 0.47
N GLU A 107 0.34 -0.98 0.46
CA GLU A 107 -0.46 0.06 -0.17
C GLU A 107 0.39 0.78 -1.21
N PHE A 108 -0.18 0.99 -2.38
CA PHE A 108 0.40 1.82 -3.42
C PHE A 108 -0.72 2.33 -4.30
N TYR A 109 -1.22 3.51 -3.98
CA TYR A 109 -2.34 4.08 -4.70
C TYR A 109 -2.21 5.59 -4.84
N LEU A 110 -2.79 6.09 -5.91
CA LEU A 110 -2.98 7.50 -6.18
C LEU A 110 -4.47 7.81 -6.04
N GLN A 111 -4.82 8.81 -5.24
CA GLN A 111 -6.19 9.26 -5.05
C GLN A 111 -6.36 10.76 -5.31
N GLY A 112 -7.54 11.17 -5.70
CA GLY A 112 -7.87 12.57 -5.92
C GLY A 112 -9.28 12.78 -6.45
N ALA A 113 -9.71 14.03 -6.47
CA ALA A 113 -11.02 14.42 -6.99
C ALA A 113 -10.91 15.00 -8.42
N ILE A 114 -11.90 14.66 -9.25
CA ILE A 114 -12.13 15.24 -10.57
C ILE A 114 -13.59 15.70 -10.62
N GLY A 115 -13.83 16.97 -10.32
CA GLY A 115 -15.18 17.50 -10.12
C GLY A 115 -15.85 16.80 -8.93
N ASP A 116 -17.05 16.26 -9.13
CA ASP A 116 -17.82 15.55 -8.09
C ASP A 116 -17.49 14.05 -8.00
N THR A 117 -16.40 13.61 -8.65
CA THR A 117 -15.97 12.20 -8.68
C THR A 117 -14.65 12.06 -7.95
N PHE A 118 -14.61 11.19 -6.95
CA PHE A 118 -13.39 10.79 -6.27
C PHE A 118 -12.87 9.49 -6.86
N LEU A 119 -11.58 9.44 -7.14
CA LEU A 119 -10.94 8.32 -7.81
C LEU A 119 -9.76 7.85 -6.97
N THR A 120 -9.69 6.55 -6.70
CA THR A 120 -8.51 5.91 -6.11
C THR A 120 -8.06 4.75 -6.98
N LEU A 121 -6.82 4.83 -7.48
CA LEU A 121 -6.20 3.86 -8.37
C LEU A 121 -4.99 3.23 -7.71
N GLY A 122 -4.98 1.90 -7.59
CA GLY A 122 -3.81 1.16 -7.17
C GLY A 122 -4.10 0.09 -6.13
N LYS A 123 -3.06 -0.39 -5.46
CA LYS A 123 -3.16 -1.37 -4.38
C LYS A 123 -3.60 -0.69 -3.10
N GLN A 124 -4.79 -0.99 -2.62
CA GLN A 124 -5.43 -0.32 -1.50
C GLN A 124 -6.23 -1.31 -0.65
N GLN A 125 -6.59 -0.88 0.55
CA GLN A 125 -7.42 -1.65 1.47
C GLN A 125 -8.77 -0.94 1.65
N ILE A 126 -9.81 -1.43 0.96
CA ILE A 126 -11.15 -0.81 1.02
C ILE A 126 -11.96 -1.41 2.16
N VAL A 127 -12.35 -0.59 3.14
CA VAL A 127 -13.10 -1.07 4.31
C VAL A 127 -14.55 -0.60 4.23
N TRP A 128 -15.47 -1.55 4.08
CA TRP A 128 -16.91 -1.29 4.23
C TRP A 128 -17.36 -1.61 5.66
N GLY A 129 -18.11 -0.70 6.29
CA GLY A 129 -18.77 -0.95 7.59
C GLY A 129 -17.95 -0.62 8.84
N LYS A 130 -17.45 0.62 8.97
CA LYS A 130 -16.83 1.13 10.20
C LYS A 130 -17.89 1.61 11.22
N ALA A 131 -18.80 0.73 11.60
CA ALA A 131 -19.68 0.96 12.75
C ALA A 131 -19.39 -0.13 13.80
N ASP A 132 -18.75 0.26 14.90
CA ASP A 132 -18.76 -0.48 16.17
C ASP A 132 -17.87 -1.75 16.31
N GLY A 133 -16.63 -1.70 15.82
CA GLY A 133 -15.55 -2.62 16.27
C GLY A 133 -15.70 -4.10 15.92
N LEU A 134 -16.80 -4.51 15.29
CA LEU A 134 -17.04 -5.86 14.78
C LEU A 134 -17.25 -5.83 13.26
N LYS A 135 -16.38 -6.56 12.57
CA LYS A 135 -16.30 -6.65 11.11
C LYS A 135 -17.36 -7.64 10.58
N VAL A 136 -18.63 -7.23 10.56
CA VAL A 136 -19.73 -8.15 10.16
C VAL A 136 -19.91 -8.20 8.63
N LEU A 137 -19.46 -7.19 7.87
CA LEU A 137 -19.82 -7.02 6.45
C LEU A 137 -18.66 -6.74 5.46
N ASP A 138 -17.39 -6.74 5.90
CA ASP A 138 -16.25 -6.45 5.01
C ASP A 138 -15.87 -7.68 4.17
N ILE A 139 -16.46 -7.80 2.97
CA ILE A 139 -16.23 -8.89 2.00
C ILE A 139 -15.16 -8.51 0.96
N VAL A 140 -14.80 -7.22 0.84
CA VAL A 140 -14.01 -6.72 -0.30
C VAL A 140 -12.55 -7.19 -0.22
N ASN A 141 -11.91 -7.08 0.94
CA ASN A 141 -10.54 -7.54 1.12
C ASN A 141 -10.50 -8.91 1.78
N PRO A 142 -9.82 -9.91 1.18
CA PRO A 142 -9.48 -11.15 1.84
C PRO A 142 -8.72 -10.90 3.14
N GLN A 143 -8.88 -11.82 4.09
CA GLN A 143 -8.19 -11.78 5.37
C GLN A 143 -7.10 -12.84 5.41
N SER A 144 -5.91 -12.44 5.84
CA SER A 144 -4.79 -13.32 6.13
C SER A 144 -4.88 -13.76 7.59
N PHE A 145 -4.85 -15.07 7.81
CA PHE A 145 -4.85 -15.69 9.15
C PHE A 145 -3.46 -16.21 9.56
N ARG A 146 -2.42 -15.72 8.88
CA ARG A 146 -1.02 -16.11 9.11
C ARG A 146 -0.58 -15.93 10.58
N GLU A 147 -1.09 -14.91 11.27
CA GLU A 147 -0.76 -14.60 12.66
C GLU A 147 -2.06 -14.46 13.49
N PHE A 148 -2.47 -15.52 14.18
CA PHE A 148 -3.81 -15.62 14.80
C PHE A 148 -3.99 -14.87 16.14
N ILE A 149 -2.88 -14.55 16.86
CA ILE A 149 -2.95 -14.03 18.24
C ILE A 149 -2.27 -12.65 18.41
N LEU A 150 -1.35 -12.26 17.52
CA LEU A 150 -0.41 -11.15 17.79
C LEU A 150 -0.50 -9.96 16.83
N ASP A 151 -1.24 -10.07 15.74
CA ASP A 151 -1.30 -9.00 14.75
C ASP A 151 -2.53 -8.11 14.99
N ASP A 152 -2.37 -6.79 14.83
CA ASP A 152 -3.48 -5.85 14.90
C ASP A 152 -4.47 -6.18 13.77
N PHE A 153 -5.78 -6.14 14.06
CA PHE A 153 -6.82 -6.54 13.09
C PHE A 153 -6.68 -5.85 11.72
N ASP A 154 -6.20 -4.61 11.69
CA ASP A 154 -5.98 -3.85 10.46
C ASP A 154 -4.81 -4.37 9.59
N SER A 155 -3.82 -5.02 10.20
CA SER A 155 -2.68 -5.64 9.52
C SER A 155 -3.07 -6.93 8.77
N SER A 156 -4.10 -7.63 9.27
CA SER A 156 -4.56 -8.92 8.74
C SER A 156 -5.24 -8.85 7.36
N ARG A 157 -5.74 -7.68 6.95
CA ARG A 157 -6.36 -7.53 5.61
C ARG A 157 -5.30 -7.60 4.51
N ILE A 158 -5.65 -8.24 3.40
CA ILE A 158 -4.83 -8.35 2.20
C ILE A 158 -5.24 -7.22 1.24
N PRO A 159 -4.37 -6.23 0.96
CA PRO A 159 -4.69 -5.15 0.03
C PRO A 159 -4.76 -5.65 -1.41
N LEU A 160 -5.69 -5.10 -2.19
CA LEU A 160 -5.95 -5.51 -3.55
C LEU A 160 -5.73 -4.36 -4.53
N TRP A 161 -5.19 -4.68 -5.70
CA TRP A 161 -5.18 -3.76 -6.83
C TRP A 161 -6.62 -3.48 -7.21
N THR A 162 -7.04 -2.23 -7.05
CA THR A 162 -8.43 -1.84 -7.24
C THR A 162 -8.51 -0.49 -7.92
N VAL A 163 -9.45 -0.36 -8.84
CA VAL A 163 -9.97 0.93 -9.29
C VAL A 163 -11.23 1.21 -8.49
N ASN A 164 -11.18 2.23 -7.63
CA ASN A 164 -12.30 2.69 -6.83
C ASN A 164 -12.76 4.06 -7.37
N ILE A 165 -14.03 4.15 -7.74
CA ILE A 165 -14.67 5.37 -8.23
C ILE A 165 -15.86 5.66 -7.31
N GLU A 166 -15.83 6.79 -6.64
CA GLU A 166 -16.91 7.28 -5.79
C GLU A 166 -17.50 8.55 -6.39
N ARG A 167 -18.83 8.62 -6.44
CA ARG A 167 -19.53 9.79 -6.99
C ARG A 167 -20.83 10.04 -6.25
N THR A 168 -21.01 11.27 -5.81
CA THR A 168 -22.29 11.74 -5.29
C THR A 168 -23.16 12.26 -6.43
N VAL A 169 -24.38 11.73 -6.57
CA VAL A 169 -25.36 12.12 -7.58
C VAL A 169 -26.67 12.45 -6.88
N ALA A 170 -27.01 13.73 -6.83
CA ALA A 170 -28.12 14.26 -6.03
C ALA A 170 -27.98 13.83 -4.55
N ASP A 171 -28.89 13.00 -4.05
CA ASP A 171 -28.88 12.49 -2.66
C ASP A 171 -28.29 11.07 -2.54
N TRP A 172 -27.65 10.55 -3.58
CA TRP A 172 -27.11 9.19 -3.62
C TRP A 172 -25.58 9.20 -3.71
N ASP A 173 -24.94 8.37 -2.90
CA ASP A 173 -23.52 8.06 -3.02
C ASP A 173 -23.34 6.72 -3.75
N LEU A 174 -22.64 6.77 -4.89
CA LEU A 174 -22.36 5.60 -5.72
C LEU A 174 -20.87 5.26 -5.62
N GLN A 175 -20.57 4.00 -5.33
CA GLN A 175 -19.21 3.48 -5.34
C GLN A 175 -19.11 2.32 -6.34
N PHE A 176 -18.13 2.40 -7.24
CA PHE A 176 -17.80 1.35 -8.18
C PHE A 176 -16.38 0.84 -7.91
N LEU A 177 -16.27 -0.48 -7.71
CA LEU A 177 -15.01 -1.16 -7.48
C LEU A 177 -14.73 -2.14 -8.61
N TRP A 178 -13.53 -2.05 -9.18
CA TRP A 178 -13.02 -3.06 -10.11
C TRP A 178 -11.71 -3.65 -9.57
N ILE A 179 -11.76 -4.95 -9.31
CA ILE A 179 -10.66 -5.77 -8.80
C ILE A 179 -10.34 -6.79 -9.91
N PRO A 180 -9.10 -6.85 -10.42
CA PRO A 180 -8.67 -7.78 -11.46
C PRO A 180 -8.36 -9.18 -10.92
#